data_AF-A0A397VA73-F1
#
_entry.id   AF-A0A397VA73-F1
#
_cell.length_a   1.000
_cell.length_b   1.000
_cell.length_c   1.000
_cell.angle_alpha   90.00
_cell.angle_beta   90.00
_cell.angle_gamma   90.00
#
_symmetry.space_group_name_H-M   'P 1'
#
loop_
_entity.id
_entity.type
_entity.pdbx_description
1 polymer ?
#
loop_
_entity_poly.entity_id
_entity_poly.type
_entity_poly.pdbx_seq_one_letter_code
_entity_poly.pdbx_strand_id
1 'polypeptide(L)'
;MKLQWTDKLCLAKEIAHGLLFLHKNNIIHRDLHSKNILIHQRQPKITDFGLSRQINEITSNSNLYGMPAYIEPQCLVNDKY
;
A
#
# COMPACT_ATOMS: atom_id res chain seq x y z
N MET A 1 10.56 16.96 15.33
CA MET A 1 11.42 15.79 15.62
C MET A 1 11.85 15.19 14.28
N LYS A 2 13.16 15.01 14.04
CA LYS A 2 13.67 14.54 12.75
C LYS A 2 13.97 13.04 12.85
N LEU A 3 13.37 12.23 11.98
CA LEU A 3 13.65 10.79 11.91
C LEU A 3 15.10 10.57 11.46
N GLN A 4 15.83 9.73 12.20
CA GLN A 4 17.14 9.26 11.78
C GLN A 4 17.00 8.24 10.64
N TRP A 5 18.08 8.01 9.89
CA TRP A 5 18.07 7.01 8.83
C TRP A 5 17.72 5.60 9.32
N THR A 6 18.18 5.26 10.52
CA THR A 6 17.85 4.00 11.19
C THR A 6 16.35 3.87 11.48
N ASP A 7 15.71 4.95 11.96
CA ASP A 7 14.25 4.96 12.17
C ASP A 7 13.50 4.72 10.86
N LYS A 8 13.92 5.40 9.78
CA LYS A 8 13.29 5.25 8.45
C LYS A 8 13.41 3.83 7.91
N LEU A 9 14.58 3.21 8.06
CA LEU A 9 14.81 1.83 7.65
C LEU A 9 13.96 0.85 8.47
N CYS A 10 13.82 1.09 9.76
CA CYS A 10 12.96 0.29 10.64
C CYS A 10 11.49 0.37 10.18
N LEU A 11 10.99 1.60 9.98
CA LEU A 11 9.62 1.83 9.49
C LEU A 11 9.39 1.19 8.13
N ALA A 12 10.31 1.36 7.17
CA ALA A 12 10.19 0.78 5.83
C ALA A 12 10.14 -0.75 5.88
N LYS A 13 10.96 -1.38 6.72
CA LYS A 13 10.96 -2.83 6.93
C LYS A 13 9.63 -3.32 7.50
N GLU A 14 9.09 -2.64 8.51
CA GLU A 14 7.81 -3.02 9.11
C GLU A 14 6.63 -2.83 8.15
N ILE A 15 6.60 -1.75 7.37
CA ILE A 15 5.61 -1.54 6.30
C ILE A 15 5.71 -2.66 5.26
N ALA A 16 6.91 -3.02 4.82
CA ALA A 16 7.13 -4.11 3.86
C ALA A 16 6.65 -5.47 4.40
N HIS A 17 6.84 -5.75 5.69
CA HIS A 17 6.28 -6.95 6.33
C HIS A 17 4.75 -6.95 6.36
N GLY A 18 4.12 -5.79 6.64
CA GLY A 18 2.67 -5.64 6.55
C GLY A 18 2.15 -5.93 5.15
N LEU A 19 2.79 -5.39 4.11
CA LEU A 19 2.44 -5.68 2.72
C LEU A 19 2.66 -7.15 2.36
N LEU A 20 3.78 -7.75 2.78
CA LEU A 20 4.04 -9.17 2.56
C LEU A 20 2.95 -10.04 3.17
N PHE A 21 2.45 -9.69 4.36
CA PHE A 21 1.32 -10.37 4.97
C PHE A 21 0.05 -10.25 4.12
N LEU A 22 -0.29 -9.06 3.63
CA LEU A 22 -1.45 -8.86 2.73
C LEU A 22 -1.32 -9.71 1.47
N HIS A 23 -0.16 -9.65 0.81
CA HIS A 23 0.09 -10.39 -0.44
C HIS A 23 0.03 -11.91 -0.25
N LYS A 24 0.53 -12.43 0.88
CA LYS A 24 0.38 -13.86 1.24
C LYS A 24 -1.07 -14.29 1.43
N ASN A 25 -1.97 -13.36 1.74
CA ASN A 25 -3.41 -13.59 1.86
C ASN A 25 -4.17 -13.21 0.59
N ASN A 26 -3.47 -13.03 -0.54
CA ASN A 26 -4.04 -12.62 -1.83
C ASN A 26 -4.79 -11.27 -1.77
N ILE A 27 -4.37 -10.36 -0.90
CA ILE A 27 -4.96 -9.01 -0.78
C ILE A 27 -3.98 -7.99 -1.37
N ILE A 28 -4.46 -7.18 -2.31
CA ILE A 28 -3.75 -6.02 -2.84
C ILE A 28 -4.32 -4.75 -2.19
N HIS A 29 -3.47 -3.90 -1.60
CA HIS A 29 -3.93 -2.69 -0.91
C HIS A 29 -4.48 -1.61 -1.87
N ARG A 30 -3.81 -1.43 -3.02
CA ARG A 30 -4.11 -0.47 -4.11
C ARG A 30 -4.02 1.03 -3.79
N ASP A 31 -3.96 1.43 -2.52
CA ASP A 31 -3.77 2.84 -2.14
C ASP A 31 -2.72 3.04 -1.05
N LEU A 32 -1.53 2.47 -1.24
CA LEU A 32 -0.47 2.58 -0.26
C LEU A 32 0.31 3.89 -0.45
N HIS A 33 0.23 4.78 0.54
CA HIS A 33 1.02 6.01 0.60
C HIS A 33 1.21 6.47 2.05
N SER A 34 2.04 7.50 2.25
CA SER A 34 2.38 8.00 3.60
C SER A 34 1.19 8.36 4.48
N LYS A 35 0.08 8.88 3.92
CA LYS A 35 -1.14 9.17 4.71
C LYS A 35 -1.92 7.92 5.17
N ASN A 36 -1.68 6.76 4.55
CA ASN A 36 -2.28 5.47 4.88
C ASN A 36 -1.34 4.59 5.72
N ILE A 37 -0.30 5.21 6.30
CA ILE A 37 0.56 4.61 7.30
C ILE A 37 0.39 5.39 8.61
N LEU A 38 -0.27 4.77 9.59
CA LEU A 38 -0.42 5.35 10.92
C LEU A 38 0.67 4.84 11.86
N ILE A 39 1.10 5.66 12.81
CA ILE A 39 2.07 5.25 13.83
C ILE A 39 1.35 5.02 15.15
N HIS A 40 1.48 3.82 15.70
CA HIS A 40 1.01 3.49 17.04
C HIS A 40 2.13 2.82 17.82
N GLN A 41 2.47 3.35 18.98
CA GLN A 41 3.56 2.82 19.84
C GLN A 41 4.88 2.65 19.05
N ARG A 42 5.23 3.64 18.22
CA ARG A 42 6.41 3.65 17.33
C ARG A 42 6.42 2.59 16.22
N GLN A 43 5.33 1.85 16.03
CA GLN A 43 5.19 0.87 14.94
C GLN A 43 4.27 1.41 13.84
N PRO A 44 4.61 1.22 12.56
CA PRO A 44 3.75 1.58 11.46
C PRO A 44 2.61 0.57 11.31
N LYS A 45 1.43 1.07 10.98
CA LYS A 45 0.23 0.29 10.67
C LYS A 45 -0.32 0.74 9.33
N ILE A 46 -0.48 -0.21 8.41
CA ILE A 46 -1.17 0.01 7.14
C ILE A 46 -2.66 0.17 7.44
N THR A 47 -3.29 1.20 6.89
CA THR A 47 -4.71 1.52 7.08
C THR A 47 -5.38 1.84 5.74
N ASP A 48 -6.69 2.01 5.79
CA ASP A 48 -7.54 2.41 4.66
C ASP A 48 -7.62 1.35 3.55
N PHE A 49 -8.31 0.27 3.87
CA PHE A 49 -8.53 -0.86 2.97
C PHE A 49 -9.74 -0.65 2.04
N GLY A 50 -10.28 0.57 1.93
CA GLY A 50 -11.49 0.84 1.13
C GLY A 50 -11.32 0.54 -0.37
N LEU A 51 -10.08 0.58 -0.85
CA LEU A 51 -9.70 0.25 -2.24
C LEU A 51 -9.01 -1.12 -2.35
N SER A 52 -8.86 -1.84 -1.24
CA SER A 52 -8.21 -3.15 -1.24
C SER A 52 -9.05 -4.19 -1.97
N ARG A 53 -8.37 -5.17 -2.57
CA ARG A 53 -9.01 -6.18 -3.42
C ARG A 53 -8.40 -7.56 -3.18
N GLN A 54 -9.23 -8.60 -3.21
CA GLN A 54 -8.72 -9.96 -3.26
C GLN A 54 -8.40 -10.34 -4.71
N ILE A 55 -7.24 -10.98 -4.95
CA ILE A 55 -6.79 -11.34 -6.32
C ILE A 55 -7.84 -12.18 -7.07
N ASN A 56 -8.62 -12.98 -6.34
CA ASN A 56 -9.60 -13.90 -6.92
C ASN A 56 -10.98 -13.26 -7.15
N GLU A 57 -11.18 -12.00 -6.78
CA GLU A 57 -12.45 -11.30 -7.06
C GLU A 57 -12.56 -11.04 -8.56
N ILE A 58 -13.54 -11.66 -9.20
CA ILE A 58 -13.84 -11.48 -10.62
C ILE A 58 -14.62 -10.16 -10.76
N THR A 59 -13.91 -9.04 -10.82
CA THR A 59 -14.49 -7.75 -11.22
C THR A 59 -13.63 -7.07 -12.27
N SER A 60 -14.25 -6.77 -13.41
CA SER A 60 -13.66 -6.11 -14.58
C SER A 60 -13.41 -4.62 -14.39
N ASN A 61 -13.48 -4.10 -13.16
CA ASN A 61 -13.32 -2.67 -12.90
C ASN A 61 -11.84 -2.37 -12.65
N SER A 62 -11.13 -2.15 -13.74
CA SER A 62 -9.75 -1.67 -13.83
C SER A 62 -9.64 -0.16 -13.64
N ASN A 63 -10.56 0.43 -12.87
CA ASN A 63 -10.53 1.85 -12.55
C ASN A 63 -9.21 2.18 -11.83
N LEU A 64 -8.55 3.22 -12.33
CA LEU A 64 -7.36 3.80 -11.72
C LEU A 64 -7.73 4.36 -10.35
N TYR A 65 -7.15 3.79 -9.30
CA TYR A 65 -7.33 4.24 -7.93
C TYR A 65 -5.99 4.53 -7.27
N GLY A 66 -6.03 5.39 -6.27
CA GLY A 66 -4.93 5.72 -5.39
C GLY A 66 -4.35 7.12 -5.60
N MET A 67 -3.31 7.44 -4.83
CA MET A 67 -2.64 8.75 -4.91
C MET A 67 -1.71 8.84 -6.14
N PRO A 68 -1.87 9.80 -7.07
CA PRO A 68 -1.13 9.84 -8.34
C PRO A 68 0.40 9.69 -8.26
N ALA A 69 1.04 10.25 -7.23
CA ALA A 69 2.49 10.14 -7.04
C ALA A 69 2.97 8.75 -6.57
N TYR A 70 2.04 7.88 -6.18
CA TYR A 70 2.28 6.53 -5.65
C TYR A 70 1.68 5.44 -6.54
N ILE A 71 0.90 5.82 -7.54
CA ILE A 71 0.35 4.91 -8.53
C ILE A 71 1.49 4.36 -9.39
N GLU A 72 1.44 3.07 -9.66
CA GLU A 72 2.37 2.42 -10.58
C GLU A 72 2.22 3.01 -12.00
N PRO A 73 3.30 3.42 -12.68
CA PRO A 73 3.21 4.11 -13.97
C PRO A 73 2.44 3.33 -15.05
N GLN A 74 2.51 2.00 -15.05
CA GLN A 74 1.81 1.19 -16.05
C GLN A 74 0.29 1.23 -15.91
N CYS A 75 -0.25 1.47 -14.71
CA CYS A 75 -1.67 1.73 -14.49
C CYS A 75 -2.13 3.04 -15.14
N LEU A 76 -1.23 3.99 -15.40
CA LEU A 76 -1.55 5.25 -16.08
C LEU A 76 -1.57 5.12 -17.61
N VAL A 77 -0.92 4.08 -18.13
CA VAL A 77 -0.79 3.82 -19.57
C VAL A 77 -1.84 2.83 -20.04
N ASN A 78 -2.14 1.83 -19.21
CA ASN A 78 -3.03 0.75 -19.55
C ASN A 78 -4.15 0.64 -18.51
N ASP A 79 -5.32 1.16 -18.87
CA ASP A 79 -6.55 1.06 -18.08
C ASP A 79 -7.05 -0.37 -17.90
N LYS A 80 -6.35 -1.40 -18.39
CA LYS A 80 -6.65 -2.83 -18.17
C LYS A 80 -5.54 -3.58 -17.42
N TYR A 81 -4.50 -2.87 -16.97
CA TYR A 81 -3.49 -3.43 -16.09
C TYR A 81 -4.10 -3.78 -14.72
#